data_AF-A0ABD2RP60-F1
#
_entry.id   AF-A0ABD2RP60-F1
#
_cell.length_a   1.000
_cell.length_b   1.000
_cell.length_c   1.000
_cell.angle_alpha   90.00
_cell.angle_beta   90.00
_cell.angle_gamma   90.00
#
_symmetry.space_group_name_H-M   'P 1'
#
loop_
_entity.id
_entity.type
_entity.pdbx_description
1 polymer ?
#
loop_
_entity_poly.entity_id
_entity_poly.type
_entity_poly.pdbx_seq_one_letter_code
_entity_poly.pdbx_strand_id
1 'polypeptide(L)'
;MAQRYTINMITPDTKDWTCKVQVVDKSRPRDNKDKTTKYQVLVLQDEEENQVQATIFSTDITYFENEFAPFKTYLVSVAHVKLPPLGYENPLNKFVWTLDKNTIVEPVEEVKPPEDPLPPPTRLTLTTFHTFEYQSKEFEF
;
A
#
# COMPACT_ATOMS: atom_id res chain seq x y z
N MET A 1 7.99 20.53 -9.26
CA MET A 1 6.97 20.53 -8.19
C MET A 1 6.11 19.31 -8.42
N ALA A 2 6.19 18.30 -7.55
CA ALA A 2 5.38 17.10 -7.71
C ALA A 2 3.93 17.42 -7.36
N GLN A 3 2.99 16.99 -8.20
CA GLN A 3 1.58 17.28 -7.98
C GLN A 3 0.99 16.27 -6.99
N ARG A 4 0.15 16.75 -6.08
CA ARG A 4 -0.53 15.90 -5.09
C ARG A 4 -1.69 15.17 -5.76
N TYR A 5 -1.68 13.85 -5.66
CA TYR A 5 -2.74 12.99 -6.16
C TYR A 5 -3.23 12.05 -5.08
N THR A 6 -4.51 11.69 -5.14
CA THR A 6 -5.07 10.61 -4.32
C THR A 6 -4.77 9.26 -4.99
N ILE A 7 -4.80 8.19 -4.19
CA ILE A 7 -4.43 6.84 -4.64
C ILE A 7 -5.18 6.43 -5.92
N ASN A 8 -6.48 6.77 -6.01
CA ASN A 8 -7.33 6.38 -7.14
C ASN A 8 -6.99 7.13 -8.44
N MET A 9 -6.46 8.36 -8.33
CA MET A 9 -6.04 9.16 -9.49
C MET A 9 -4.69 8.72 -10.05
N ILE A 10 -3.89 7.97 -9.28
CA ILE A 10 -2.55 7.57 -9.67
C ILE A 10 -2.63 6.38 -10.64
N THR A 11 -2.12 6.60 -11.84
CA THR A 11 -2.02 5.58 -12.88
C THR A 11 -0.55 5.24 -13.15
N PRO A 12 -0.24 4.07 -13.75
CA PRO A 12 1.12 3.74 -14.18
C PRO A 12 1.75 4.76 -15.15
N ASP A 13 0.93 5.51 -15.88
CA ASP A 13 1.39 6.57 -16.79
C ASP A 13 1.70 7.90 -16.08
N THR A 14 1.18 8.08 -14.86
CA THR A 14 1.41 9.29 -14.06
C THR A 14 2.85 9.30 -13.55
N LYS A 15 3.67 10.23 -14.04
CA LYS A 15 5.03 10.49 -13.55
C LYS A 15 5.03 11.68 -12.58
N ASP A 16 5.96 11.70 -11.64
CA ASP A 16 6.20 12.83 -10.72
C ASP A 16 4.99 13.22 -9.84
N TRP A 17 4.28 12.23 -9.32
CA TRP A 17 3.21 12.41 -8.33
C TRP A 17 3.74 12.29 -6.90
N THR A 18 3.04 12.93 -5.97
CA THR A 18 3.21 12.74 -4.52
C THR A 18 1.85 12.42 -3.92
N CYS A 19 1.78 11.40 -3.07
CA CYS A 19 0.56 11.01 -2.39
C CYS A 19 0.80 10.99 -0.89
N LYS A 20 -0.12 11.61 -0.14
CA LYS A 20 -0.13 11.54 1.32
C LYS A 20 -0.85 10.27 1.73
N VAL A 21 -0.13 9.36 2.37
CA VAL A 21 -0.63 8.04 2.75
C VAL A 21 -0.24 7.68 4.17
N GLN A 22 -1.12 6.96 4.85
CA GLN A 22 -0.87 6.36 6.15
C GLN A 22 -0.61 4.87 5.98
N VAL A 23 0.35 4.33 6.72
CA VAL A 23 0.57 2.88 6.78
C VAL A 23 -0.49 2.29 7.70
N VAL A 24 -1.45 1.56 7.14
CA VAL A 24 -2.49 0.88 7.93
C VAL A 24 -1.99 -0.46 8.43
N ASP A 25 -1.35 -1.24 7.56
CA ASP A 25 -0.83 -2.55 7.90
C ASP A 25 0.55 -2.76 7.27
N LYS A 26 1.39 -3.50 7.99
CA LYS A 26 2.72 -3.91 7.53
C LYS A 26 2.86 -5.40 7.78
N SER A 27 2.75 -6.17 6.70
CA SER A 27 2.98 -7.61 6.76
C SER A 27 4.46 -7.91 6.97
N ARG A 28 4.74 -9.10 7.52
CA ARG A 28 6.13 -9.59 7.64
C ARG A 28 6.73 -9.89 6.26
N PRO A 29 8.06 -9.81 6.10
CA PRO A 29 8.73 -10.25 4.88
C PRO A 29 8.39 -11.71 4.59
N ARG A 30 7.95 -12.00 3.37
CA ARG A 30 7.66 -13.35 2.88
C ARG A 30 8.63 -13.71 1.76
N ASP A 31 8.99 -14.97 1.68
CA ASP A 31 9.77 -15.47 0.54
C ASP A 31 8.85 -15.62 -0.68
N ASN A 32 9.33 -15.21 -1.86
CA ASN A 32 8.64 -15.47 -3.12
C ASN A 32 8.51 -16.98 -3.37
N LYS A 33 7.62 -17.37 -4.29
CA LYS A 33 7.39 -18.76 -4.72
C LYS A 33 8.70 -19.47 -5.10
N ASP A 34 9.66 -18.71 -5.62
CA ASP A 34 10.98 -19.16 -6.06
C ASP A 34 12.04 -19.14 -4.94
N LYS A 35 11.70 -18.65 -3.73
CA LYS A 35 12.58 -18.47 -2.54
C LYS A 35 13.88 -17.68 -2.77
N THR A 36 14.03 -17.08 -3.95
CA THR A 36 15.19 -16.28 -4.34
C THR A 36 15.13 -14.85 -3.82
N THR A 37 13.92 -14.31 -3.64
CA THR A 37 13.70 -12.91 -3.26
C THR A 37 12.64 -12.84 -2.16
N LYS A 38 12.90 -12.04 -1.12
CA LYS A 38 11.89 -11.69 -0.12
C LYS A 38 11.05 -10.52 -0.63
N TYR A 39 9.77 -10.51 -0.31
CA TYR A 39 8.90 -9.38 -0.54
C TYR A 39 8.12 -9.06 0.73
N GLN A 40 7.90 -7.79 0.99
CA GLN A 40 7.10 -7.33 2.10
C GLN A 40 5.93 -6.52 1.57
N VAL A 41 4.74 -6.82 2.04
CA VAL A 41 3.51 -6.14 1.64
C VAL A 41 3.11 -5.15 2.72
N LEU A 42 2.74 -3.95 2.32
CA LEU A 42 2.14 -2.92 3.17
C LEU A 42 0.80 -2.50 2.60
N VAL A 43 -0.09 -2.10 3.49
CA VAL A 43 -1.36 -1.46 3.13
C VAL A 43 -1.23 0.01 3.46
N LEU A 44 -1.35 0.83 2.43
CA LEU A 44 -1.30 2.29 2.51
C LEU A 44 -2.71 2.83 2.31
N GLN A 45 -3.08 3.91 3.01
CA GLN A 45 -4.38 4.55 2.91
C GLN A 45 -4.25 6.06 2.77
N ASP A 46 -5.01 6.67 1.87
CA ASP A 46 -5.04 8.14 1.73
C ASP A 46 -6.15 8.82 2.54
N GLU A 47 -6.30 10.13 2.38
CA GLU A 47 -7.30 10.97 3.03
C GLU A 47 -8.75 10.61 2.67
N GLU A 48 -8.99 10.13 1.45
CA GLU A 48 -10.31 9.66 0.99
C GLU A 48 -10.60 8.20 1.43
N GLU A 49 -9.79 7.65 2.33
CA GLU A 49 -9.86 6.25 2.77
C GLU A 49 -9.74 5.22 1.64
N ASN A 50 -9.11 5.58 0.49
CA ASN A 50 -8.75 4.56 -0.47
C ASN A 50 -7.52 3.81 0.03
N GLN A 51 -7.54 2.50 -0.09
CA GLN A 51 -6.42 1.66 0.30
C GLN A 51 -5.68 1.21 -0.96
N VAL A 52 -4.36 1.08 -0.85
CA VAL A 52 -3.52 0.48 -1.89
C VAL A 52 -2.52 -0.46 -1.25
N GLN A 53 -2.29 -1.57 -1.95
CA GLN A 53 -1.26 -2.51 -1.57
C GLN A 53 0.08 -2.05 -2.16
N ALA A 54 1.05 -1.81 -1.29
CA ALA A 54 2.43 -1.52 -1.66
C ALA A 54 3.32 -2.73 -1.38
N THR A 55 4.22 -3.06 -2.30
CA THR A 55 5.17 -4.17 -2.15
C THR A 55 6.60 -3.66 -2.20
N ILE A 56 7.42 -4.10 -1.26
CA ILE A 56 8.85 -3.81 -1.17
C ILE A 56 9.62 -5.10 -1.44
N PHE A 57 10.68 -5.06 -2.22
CA PHE A 57 11.47 -6.24 -2.57
C PHE A 57 12.82 -6.27 -1.82
N SER A 58 13.23 -7.48 -1.44
CA SER A 58 14.51 -7.89 -0.84
C SER A 58 15.32 -6.77 -0.18
N THR A 59 16.21 -6.13 -0.92
CA THR A 59 17.19 -5.17 -0.40
C THR A 59 16.54 -3.90 0.16
N ASP A 60 15.44 -3.48 -0.44
CA ASP A 60 14.67 -2.30 -0.04
C ASP A 60 13.88 -2.56 1.24
N ILE A 61 13.58 -3.82 1.58
CA ILE A 61 12.86 -4.17 2.82
C ILE A 61 13.67 -3.70 4.03
N THR A 62 14.97 -3.98 4.06
CA THR A 62 15.86 -3.60 5.17
C THR A 62 16.02 -2.09 5.28
N TYR A 63 16.01 -1.38 4.14
CA TYR A 63 16.10 0.07 4.09
C TYR A 63 14.84 0.73 4.69
N PHE A 64 13.68 0.25 4.25
CA PHE A 64 12.37 0.78 4.62
C PHE A 64 11.81 0.16 5.92
N GLU A 65 12.53 -0.77 6.56
CA GLU A 65 12.06 -1.48 7.75
C GLU A 65 11.86 -0.54 8.94
N ASN A 66 12.81 0.38 9.16
CA ASN A 66 12.73 1.36 10.24
C ASN A 66 11.94 2.62 9.86
N GLU A 67 11.80 2.89 8.56
CA GLU A 67 11.15 4.11 8.05
C GLU A 67 9.62 3.98 8.04
N PHE A 68 9.06 2.82 7.65
CA PHE A 68 7.61 2.60 7.72
C PHE A 68 7.18 2.02 9.06
N ALA A 69 6.75 2.90 9.96
CA ALA A 69 5.97 2.52 11.12
C ALA A 69 4.44 2.46 10.81
N PRO A 70 3.71 1.48 11.36
CA PRO A 70 2.26 1.43 11.26
C PRO A 70 1.60 2.64 11.92
N PHE A 71 0.45 3.06 11.40
CA PHE A 71 -0.34 4.24 11.78
C PHE A 71 0.35 5.60 11.61
N LYS A 72 1.55 5.64 11.01
CA LYS A 72 2.22 6.88 10.65
C LYS A 72 1.90 7.31 9.22
N THR A 73 1.91 8.62 8.99
CA THR A 73 1.64 9.24 7.70
C THR A 73 2.93 9.65 7.01
N TYR A 74 3.02 9.32 5.72
CA TYR A 74 4.16 9.60 4.86
C TYR A 74 3.67 10.21 3.55
N LEU A 75 4.51 11.05 2.95
CA LEU A 75 4.41 11.45 1.57
C LEU A 75 5.23 10.46 0.75
N VAL A 76 4.53 9.71 -0.10
CA VAL A 76 5.16 8.78 -1.05
C VAL A 76 5.17 9.46 -2.42
N SER A 77 6.35 9.54 -3.03
CA SER A 77 6.52 10.14 -4.35
C SER A 77 7.27 9.21 -5.29
N VAL A 78 6.88 9.24 -6.57
CA VAL A 78 7.57 8.50 -7.65
C VAL A 78 7.61 6.98 -7.41
N ALA A 79 6.57 6.41 -6.77
CA ALA A 79 6.47 4.96 -6.62
C ALA A 79 6.07 4.29 -7.94
N HIS A 80 6.50 3.04 -8.13
CA HIS A 80 6.15 2.28 -9.32
C HIS A 80 4.73 1.73 -9.20
N VAL A 81 3.80 2.22 -10.01
CA VAL A 81 2.42 1.73 -10.04
C VAL A 81 2.29 0.65 -11.11
N LYS A 82 1.74 -0.50 -10.75
CA LYS A 82 1.54 -1.65 -11.64
C LYS A 82 0.12 -2.19 -11.48
N LEU A 83 -0.35 -2.93 -12.48
CA LEU A 83 -1.59 -3.69 -12.34
C LEU A 83 -1.36 -4.88 -11.39
N PRO A 84 -2.35 -5.24 -10.55
CA PRO A 84 -2.28 -6.47 -9.78
C PRO A 84 -2.15 -7.68 -10.73
N PRO A 85 -1.42 -8.73 -10.33
CA PRO A 85 -1.32 -9.94 -11.12
C PRO A 85 -2.69 -10.57 -11.36
N LEU A 86 -2.92 -11.06 -12.58
CA LEU A 86 -4.15 -11.76 -12.97
C LEU A 86 -4.36 -12.97 -12.05
N GLY A 87 -5.46 -12.99 -11.30
CA GLY A 87 -5.78 -14.04 -10.32
C GLY A 87 -5.85 -13.59 -8.86
N TYR A 88 -5.57 -12.31 -8.55
CA TYR A 88 -5.93 -11.74 -7.25
C TYR A 88 -7.42 -11.34 -7.28
N GLU A 89 -8.27 -12.11 -6.61
CA GLU A 89 -9.75 -11.95 -6.69
C GLU A 89 -10.28 -10.71 -5.95
N ASN A 90 -9.48 -10.07 -5.08
CA ASN A 90 -9.87 -8.86 -4.35
C ASN A 90 -8.68 -7.92 -4.12
N PRO A 91 -8.21 -7.20 -5.14
CA PRO A 91 -7.18 -6.20 -4.91
C PRO A 91 -7.81 -5.01 -4.16
N LEU A 92 -7.13 -4.50 -3.13
CA LEU A 92 -7.56 -3.31 -2.37
C LEU A 92 -7.77 -2.08 -3.28
N ASN A 93 -7.11 -2.07 -4.43
CA ASN A 93 -7.23 -1.05 -5.47
C ASN A 93 -7.10 -1.65 -6.87
N LYS A 94 -7.43 -0.87 -7.90
CA LYS A 94 -7.20 -1.22 -9.32
C LYS A 94 -5.71 -1.40 -9.64
N PHE A 95 -4.84 -0.77 -8.87
CA PHE A 95 -3.39 -0.82 -9.04
C PHE A 95 -2.69 -1.25 -7.75
N VAL A 96 -1.48 -1.77 -7.87
CA VAL A 96 -0.58 -2.07 -6.77
C VAL A 96 0.66 -1.22 -6.90
N TRP A 97 1.23 -0.80 -5.78
CA TRP A 97 2.44 -0.01 -5.76
C TRP A 97 3.64 -0.91 -5.47
N THR A 98 4.76 -0.60 -6.08
CA THR A 98 6.06 -1.18 -5.77
C THR A 98 6.95 -0.05 -5.28
N LEU A 99 7.38 -0.16 -4.02
CA LEU A 99 8.32 0.77 -3.43
C LEU A 99 9.71 0.19 -3.66
N ASP A 100 10.57 1.01 -4.24
CA ASP A 100 11.95 0.70 -4.55
C ASP A 100 12.82 1.80 -3.93
N LYS A 101 14.14 1.63 -3.85
CA LYS A 101 15.07 2.69 -3.39
C LYS A 101 14.96 4.03 -4.12
N ASN A 102 14.34 4.04 -5.30
CA ASN A 102 14.07 5.25 -6.08
C ASN A 102 12.79 5.97 -5.64
N THR A 103 11.93 5.32 -4.87
CA THR A 103 10.73 5.91 -4.29
C THR A 103 11.13 6.80 -3.12
N ILE A 104 10.61 8.02 -3.13
CA ILE A 104 10.85 8.99 -2.06
C ILE A 104 9.74 8.82 -1.04
N VAL A 105 10.11 8.65 0.22
CA VAL A 105 9.18 8.49 1.34
C VAL A 105 9.59 9.49 2.40
N GLU A 106 8.73 10.47 2.69
CA GLU A 106 9.02 11.50 3.68
C GLU A 106 7.92 11.50 4.75
N PRO A 107 8.23 11.32 6.03
CA PRO A 107 7.22 11.42 7.09
C PRO A 107 6.69 12.85 7.17
N VAL A 108 5.36 13.01 7.30
CA VAL A 108 4.72 14.33 7.31
C VAL A 108 5.19 15.23 8.47
N GLU A 109 5.74 14.62 9.53
CA GLU A 109 6.35 15.29 10.69
C GLU A 109 7.61 16.09 10.32
N GLU A 110 8.36 15.65 9.29
CA GLU A 110 9.62 16.27 8.87
C GLU A 110 9.45 17.32 7.76
N VAL A 111 8.27 17.37 7.13
CA VAL A 111 7.92 18.32 6.07
C VAL A 111 7.75 19.72 6.68
N LYS A 112 8.20 20.78 5.99
CA LYS A 112 8.03 22.18 6.43
C LYS A 112 7.11 22.94 5.46
N PRO A 113 5.94 23.42 5.88
CA PRO A 113 5.35 23.32 7.22
C PRO A 113 4.90 21.89 7.57
N PRO A 114 4.93 21.49 8.85
CA PRO A 114 4.48 20.18 9.30
C PRO A 114 3.00 20.04 8.97
N GLU A 115 2.65 18.97 8.25
CA GLU A 115 1.26 18.66 7.93
C GLU A 115 0.65 17.78 9.02
N ASP A 116 -0.63 18.03 9.32
CA ASP A 116 -1.37 17.17 10.23
C ASP A 116 -1.40 15.72 9.70
N PRO A 117 -1.11 14.71 10.55
CA PRO A 117 -1.19 13.31 10.17
C PRO A 117 -2.63 12.94 9.77
N LEU A 118 -2.77 11.93 8.91
CA LEU A 118 -4.09 11.43 8.54
C LEU A 118 -4.76 10.78 9.76
N PRO A 119 -6.09 10.95 9.92
CA PRO A 119 -6.82 10.25 10.97
C PRO A 119 -6.69 8.74 10.79
N PRO A 120 -6.71 7.96 11.88
CA PRO A 120 -6.65 6.50 11.78
C PRO A 120 -7.80 5.96 10.92
N PRO A 121 -7.58 4.84 10.21
CA PRO A 121 -8.59 4.25 9.32
C PRO A 121 -9.87 3.96 10.08
N THR A 122 -10.98 4.54 9.62
CA THR A 122 -12.29 4.42 10.28
C THR A 122 -13.21 3.45 9.53
N ARG A 123 -12.97 3.24 8.22
CA ARG A 123 -13.64 2.20 7.42
C ARG A 123 -13.20 0.79 7.80
N LEU A 124 -13.96 0.18 8.71
CA LEU A 124 -13.97 -1.26 8.93
C LEU A 124 -15.00 -1.90 8.00
N THR A 125 -14.58 -2.73 7.05
CA THR A 125 -15.47 -3.70 6.38
C THR A 125 -15.79 -4.83 7.36
N LEU A 126 -16.71 -4.55 8.28
CA LEU A 126 -17.25 -5.55 9.20
C LEU A 126 -18.20 -6.46 8.43
N THR A 127 -17.71 -7.59 7.94
CA THR A 127 -18.60 -8.68 7.55
C THR A 127 -19.04 -9.39 8.82
N THR A 128 -20.34 -9.35 9.11
CA THR A 128 -20.92 -10.03 10.27
C THR A 128 -20.62 -11.53 10.17
N PHE A 129 -20.21 -12.16 11.29
CA PHE A 129 -19.86 -13.59 11.31
C PHE A 129 -20.97 -14.53 10.78
N HIS A 130 -22.23 -14.10 10.81
CA HIS A 130 -23.36 -14.86 10.28
C HIS A 130 -23.42 -14.93 8.74
N THR A 131 -22.72 -14.06 8.02
CA THR A 131 -22.77 -14.01 6.54
C THR A 131 -21.77 -14.97 5.88
N PHE A 132 -20.95 -15.68 6.67
CA PHE A 132 -20.02 -16.69 6.14
C PHE A 132 -20.71 -18.01 5.71
N GLU A 133 -22.00 -18.17 5.96
CA GLU A 133 -22.80 -19.29 5.42
C GLU A 133 -23.27 -19.04 3.98
N TYR A 134 -22.32 -18.93 3.03
CA TYR A 134 -22.50 -19.35 1.64
C TYR A 134 -21.17 -19.19 0.87
N GLN A 135 -20.14 -19.99 1.20
CA GLN A 135 -19.22 -20.37 0.13
C GLN A 135 -19.90 -21.50 -0.63
N SER A 136 -20.31 -21.22 -1.88
CA SER A 136 -20.80 -22.24 -2.80
C SER A 136 -19.76 -23.35 -2.88
N LYS A 137 -20.20 -24.54 -2.49
CA LYS A 137 -19.50 -25.81 -2.55
C LYS A 137 -19.41 -26.26 -4.01
N GLU A 138 -18.65 -25.54 -4.85
CA GLU A 138 -18.42 -25.90 -6.27
C GLU A 138 -16.92 -25.96 -6.64
N PHE A 139 -16.05 -26.21 -5.67
CA PHE A 139 -14.68 -26.67 -5.95
C PHE A 139 -14.46 -28.02 -5.27
N GLU A 140 -15.14 -29.05 -5.79
CA GLU A 140 -14.75 -30.45 -5.63
C GLU A 140 -14.06 -30.83 -6.96
N PHE A 141 -12.75 -31.14 -6.91
CA PHE A 141 -12.02 -31.78 -8.01
C PHE A 141 -12.13 -33.30 -7.87
#